data_AF-A0A6N7I523-F1
#
_entry.id   AF-A0A6N7I523-F1
#
_cell.length_a   1.000
_cell.length_b   1.000
_cell.length_c   1.000
_cell.angle_alpha   90.00
_cell.angle_beta   90.00
_cell.angle_gamma   90.00
#
_symmetry.space_group_name_H-M   'P 1'
#
loop_
_entity.id
_entity.type
_entity.pdbx_description
1 polymer ?
#
loop_
_entity_poly.entity_id
_entity_poly.type
_entity_poly.pdbx_seq_one_letter_code
_entity_poly.pdbx_strand_id
1 'polypeptide(L)'
;VAQGFGSLGLMTSVLRTPDGKVEAEAAHGTVTRHYRQHQQGKPTSTNPIASIFAWTRGLDARGKQDGTPEVVEFAHNLEQVVIETVESGKMTKDLALLIGKDQDFQTTEDFLATLDENLQKKMAQR
;
A
#
# COMPACT_ATOMS: atom_id res chain seq x y z
N VAL A 1 15.94 -0.70 -11.71
CA VAL A 1 15.78 -1.77 -10.70
C VAL A 1 14.33 -1.93 -10.27
N ALA A 2 13.62 -0.86 -9.86
CA ALA A 2 12.23 -0.90 -9.39
C ALA A 2 11.22 -1.63 -10.28
N GLN A 3 11.22 -1.31 -11.58
CA GLN A 3 10.33 -1.95 -12.55
C GLN A 3 10.63 -3.45 -12.77
N GLY A 4 11.82 -3.92 -12.35
CA GLY A 4 12.22 -5.33 -12.38
C GLY A 4 11.62 -6.16 -11.24
N PHE A 5 11.04 -5.52 -10.22
CA PHE A 5 10.27 -6.17 -9.14
C PHE A 5 8.75 -6.07 -9.37
N GLY A 6 8.33 -5.72 -10.59
CA GLY A 6 6.93 -5.66 -10.99
C GLY A 6 6.43 -4.23 -11.19
N SER A 7 6.08 -3.53 -10.11
CA SER A 7 5.49 -2.19 -10.16
C SER A 7 6.19 -1.22 -9.20
N LEU A 8 6.26 0.07 -9.58
CA LEU A 8 6.69 1.14 -8.68
C LEU A 8 5.81 1.25 -7.44
N GLY A 9 4.55 0.81 -7.52
CA GLY A 9 3.61 0.74 -6.38
C GLY A 9 3.98 -0.30 -5.33
N LEU A 10 4.96 -1.17 -5.59
CA LEU A 10 5.47 -2.16 -4.64
C LEU A 10 6.75 -1.70 -3.93
N MET A 11 7.21 -0.48 -4.19
CA MET A 11 8.43 0.05 -3.60
C MET A 11 8.17 1.17 -2.61
N THR A 12 8.86 1.03 -1.49
CA THR A 12 8.92 1.97 -0.37
C THR A 12 10.28 2.64 -0.31
N SER A 13 10.32 3.91 0.05
CA SER A 13 11.55 4.62 0.38
C SER A 13 11.55 4.95 1.87
N VAL A 14 12.66 4.66 2.56
CA VAL A 14 12.83 4.97 3.99
C VAL A 14 14.17 5.67 4.15
N LEU A 15 14.13 6.92 4.59
CA LEU A 15 15.30 7.67 5.02
C LEU A 15 15.47 7.47 6.53
N ARG A 16 16.68 7.11 6.94
CA ARG A 16 17.04 6.93 8.35
C ARG A 16 18.21 7.83 8.70
N THR A 17 18.06 8.62 9.75
CA THR A 17 19.14 9.46 10.26
C THR A 17 20.06 8.67 11.21
N PRO A 18 21.31 9.12 11.42
CA PRO A 18 22.22 8.47 12.38
C PRO A 18 21.71 8.46 13.83
N ASP A 19 20.88 9.44 14.21
CA ASP A 19 20.24 9.52 15.53
C ASP A 19 18.95 8.67 15.64
N GLY A 20 18.62 7.90 14.60
CA GLY A 20 17.56 6.90 14.64
C GLY A 20 16.16 7.40 14.25
N LYS A 21 16.01 8.64 13.77
CA LYS A 21 14.75 9.15 13.21
C LYS A 21 14.51 8.57 11.82
N VAL A 22 13.24 8.53 11.43
CA VAL A 22 12.78 7.88 10.21
C VAL A 22 11.84 8.81 9.45
N GLU A 23 12.03 8.87 8.14
CA GLU A 23 11.07 9.42 7.17
C GLU A 23 10.74 8.33 6.15
N ALA A 24 9.44 8.09 5.94
CA ALA A 24 8.95 7.04 5.05
C ALA A 24 8.06 7.66 3.96
N GLU A 25 8.30 7.30 2.71
CA GLU A 25 7.56 7.82 1.56
C GLU A 25 7.33 6.70 0.51
N ALA A 26 6.34 6.92 -0.36
CA ALA A 26 6.17 6.09 -1.54
C ALA A 26 7.27 6.42 -2.57
N ALA A 27 7.85 5.40 -3.22
CA ALA A 27 8.94 5.61 -4.19
C ALA A 27 8.47 6.20 -5.54
N HIS A 28 7.17 6.45 -5.72
CA HIS A 28 6.59 7.00 -6.94
C HIS A 28 6.21 8.48 -6.77
N GLY A 29 6.22 9.24 -7.87
CA GLY A 29 5.71 10.61 -7.89
C GLY A 29 4.18 10.69 -7.76
N THR A 30 3.61 11.86 -8.01
CA THR A 30 2.18 12.18 -7.81
C THR A 30 1.20 11.55 -8.81
N VAL A 31 1.67 10.69 -9.72
CA VAL A 31 0.85 9.97 -10.71
C VAL A 31 -0.08 10.92 -11.50
N THR A 32 0.45 12.04 -11.99
CA THR A 32 -0.31 13.16 -12.61
C THR A 32 -1.29 12.73 -13.69
N ARG A 33 -0.96 11.70 -14.48
CA ARG A 33 -1.86 11.18 -15.53
C ARG A 33 -3.18 10.66 -14.95
N HIS A 34 -3.11 9.87 -13.87
CA HIS A 34 -4.32 9.36 -13.21
C HIS A 34 -5.05 10.48 -12.48
N TYR A 35 -4.31 11.45 -11.91
CA TYR A 35 -4.94 12.64 -11.31
C TYR A 35 -5.80 13.42 -12.33
N ARG A 36 -5.31 13.64 -13.56
CA ARG A 36 -6.10 14.29 -14.62
C ARG A 36 -7.36 13.50 -15.01
N GLN A 37 -7.29 12.16 -14.99
CA GLN A 37 -8.46 11.30 -15.22
C GLN A 37 -9.48 11.42 -14.09
N HIS A 38 -9.01 11.42 -12.84
CA HIS A 38 -9.85 11.63 -11.66
C HIS A 38 -10.56 12.99 -11.70
N GLN A 39 -9.86 14.07 -12.08
CA GLN A 39 -10.48 15.40 -12.26
C GLN A 39 -11.61 15.42 -13.31
N GLN A 40 -11.63 14.46 -14.23
CA GLN A 40 -12.68 14.29 -15.25
C GLN A 40 -13.78 13.32 -14.80
N GLY A 41 -13.76 12.85 -13.55
CA GLY A 41 -14.69 11.84 -13.04
C GLY A 41 -14.48 10.44 -13.61
N LYS A 42 -13.33 10.18 -14.25
CA LYS A 42 -13.04 8.86 -14.82
C LYS A 42 -12.48 7.92 -13.73
N PRO A 43 -12.87 6.64 -13.73
CA PRO A 43 -12.30 5.68 -12.81
C PRO A 43 -10.79 5.52 -13.05
N THR A 44 -10.04 5.39 -11.95
CA THR A 44 -8.59 5.17 -11.97
C THR A 44 -8.26 3.89 -11.21
N SER A 45 -7.11 3.30 -11.54
CA SER A 45 -6.55 2.14 -10.83
C SER A 45 -5.08 2.43 -10.51
N THR A 46 -4.89 3.48 -9.72
CA THR A 46 -3.61 3.81 -9.09
C THR A 46 -3.41 2.86 -7.92
N ASN A 47 -2.25 2.20 -7.87
CA ASN A 47 -1.86 1.32 -6.79
C ASN A 47 -1.53 2.12 -5.50
N PRO A 48 -2.26 1.93 -4.39
CA PRO A 48 -2.01 2.64 -3.15
C PRO A 48 -0.98 1.96 -2.23
N ILE A 49 -0.47 0.77 -2.57
CA ILE A 49 0.33 -0.08 -1.68
C ILE A 49 1.56 0.65 -1.14
N ALA A 50 2.37 1.26 -2.00
CA ALA A 50 3.55 2.03 -1.56
C ALA A 50 3.20 3.17 -0.61
N SER A 51 2.05 3.83 -0.80
CA SER A 51 1.59 4.91 0.08
C SER A 51 1.11 4.36 1.43
N ILE A 52 0.42 3.22 1.45
CA ILE A 52 0.04 2.52 2.68
C ILE A 52 1.29 2.08 3.45
N PHE A 53 2.28 1.51 2.76
CA PHE A 53 3.51 1.05 3.40
C PHE A 53 4.38 2.21 3.93
N ALA A 54 4.27 3.40 3.34
CA ALA A 54 4.89 4.60 3.93
C ALA A 54 4.27 4.93 5.30
N TRP A 55 2.94 4.87 5.41
CA TRP A 55 2.23 5.05 6.68
C TRP A 55 2.57 3.98 7.71
N THR A 56 2.49 2.69 7.36
CA THR A 56 2.73 1.59 8.30
C THR A 56 4.16 1.63 8.83
N ARG A 57 5.15 1.97 8.01
CA ARG A 57 6.55 2.12 8.46
C ARG A 57 6.75 3.29 9.40
N GLY A 58 6.05 4.41 9.16
CA GLY A 58 6.03 5.53 10.11
C GLY A 58 5.43 5.12 11.46
N LEU A 59 4.31 4.39 11.44
CA LEU A 59 3.63 3.89 12.63
C LEU A 59 4.47 2.86 13.39
N ASP A 60 5.10 1.91 12.70
CA ASP A 60 6.00 0.92 13.30
C ASP A 60 7.19 1.60 14.00
N ALA A 61 7.84 2.56 13.33
CA ALA A 61 8.95 3.31 13.90
C ALA A 61 8.53 4.11 15.15
N ARG A 62 7.39 4.81 15.07
CA ARG A 62 6.83 5.57 16.20
C ARG A 62 6.45 4.65 17.36
N GLY A 63 5.78 3.54 17.07
CA GLY A 63 5.33 2.56 18.06
C GLY A 63 6.50 1.94 18.82
N LYS A 64 7.58 1.59 18.12
CA LYS A 64 8.84 1.13 18.73
C LYS A 64 9.49 2.19 19.61
N GLN A 65 9.48 3.45 19.18
CA GLN A 65 10.07 4.55 19.96
C GLN A 65 9.26 4.88 21.21
N ASP A 66 7.92 4.74 21.17
CA ASP A 66 7.03 4.99 22.30
C ASP A 66 6.83 3.79 23.22
N GLY A 67 7.27 2.59 22.82
CA GLY A 67 6.95 1.36 23.54
C GLY A 67 5.46 1.01 23.50
N THR A 68 4.78 1.31 22.39
CA THR A 68 3.35 1.01 22.18
C THR A 68 3.18 -0.18 21.23
N PRO A 69 3.20 -1.42 21.76
CA PRO A 69 3.17 -2.63 20.92
C PRO A 69 1.89 -2.74 20.09
N GLU A 70 0.77 -2.17 20.54
CA GLU A 70 -0.50 -2.22 19.80
C GLU A 70 -0.42 -1.45 18.47
N VAL A 71 0.35 -0.36 18.44
CA VAL A 71 0.58 0.46 17.22
C VAL A 71 1.46 -0.31 16.23
N VAL A 72 2.51 -0.96 16.73
CA VAL A 72 3.39 -1.82 15.93
C VAL A 72 2.59 -2.97 15.33
N GLU A 73 1.76 -3.64 16.13
CA GLU A 73 0.94 -4.75 15.67
C GLU A 73 -0.10 -4.30 14.63
N PHE A 74 -0.72 -3.13 14.81
CA PHE A 74 -1.62 -2.55 13.80
C PHE A 74 -0.91 -2.34 12.46
N ALA A 75 0.29 -1.76 12.47
CA ALA A 75 1.07 -1.53 11.25
C ALA A 75 1.38 -2.85 10.52
N HIS A 76 1.84 -3.87 11.25
CA HIS A 76 2.12 -5.19 10.67
C HIS A 76 0.86 -5.88 10.14
N ASN A 77 -0.25 -5.80 10.87
CA ASN A 77 -1.52 -6.38 10.44
C ASN A 77 -2.00 -5.75 9.12
N LEU A 78 -1.88 -4.44 8.97
CA LEU A 78 -2.23 -3.75 7.74
C LEU A 78 -1.33 -4.15 6.56
N GLU A 79 -0.01 -4.23 6.76
CA GLU A 79 0.91 -4.73 5.71
C GLU A 79 0.55 -6.16 5.29
N GLN A 80 0.25 -7.03 6.25
CA GLN A 80 -0.14 -8.41 5.97
C GLN A 80 -1.47 -8.49 5.22
N VAL A 81 -2.47 -7.68 5.58
CA VAL A 81 -3.76 -7.60 4.85
C VAL A 81 -3.55 -7.21 3.39
N VAL A 82 -2.66 -6.25 3.12
CA VAL A 82 -2.35 -5.83 1.76
C VAL A 82 -1.76 -6.98 0.94
N ILE A 83 -0.80 -7.71 1.50
CA ILE A 83 -0.17 -8.87 0.84
C ILE A 83 -1.22 -9.96 0.57
N GLU A 84 -1.96 -10.38 1.60
CA GLU A 84 -3.00 -11.41 1.50
C GLU A 84 -4.08 -11.04 0.48
N THR A 85 -4.44 -9.76 0.39
CA THR A 85 -5.43 -9.26 -0.57
C THR A 85 -4.92 -9.42 -2.02
N VAL A 86 -3.67 -9.05 -2.28
CA VAL A 86 -3.07 -9.22 -3.63
C VAL A 86 -2.93 -10.70 -3.98
N GLU A 87 -2.46 -11.54 -3.04
CA GLU A 87 -2.33 -12.99 -3.23
C GLU A 87 -3.67 -13.69 -3.47
N SER A 88 -4.77 -13.14 -2.93
CA SER A 88 -6.13 -13.61 -3.21
C SER A 88 -6.66 -13.25 -4.61
N GLY A 89 -5.85 -12.55 -5.43
CA GLY A 89 -6.21 -12.12 -6.78
C GLY A 89 -6.89 -10.76 -6.86
N LYS A 90 -7.06 -10.05 -5.74
CA LYS A 90 -7.62 -8.69 -5.69
C LYS A 90 -6.49 -7.68 -5.78
N MET A 91 -6.38 -6.98 -6.90
CA MET A 91 -5.24 -6.08 -7.14
C MET A 91 -5.59 -4.94 -8.10
N THR A 92 -4.74 -3.92 -8.15
CA THR A 92 -4.85 -2.83 -9.11
C THR A 92 -4.28 -3.20 -10.49
N LYS A 93 -4.63 -2.40 -11.49
CA LYS A 93 -4.36 -2.67 -12.91
C LYS A 93 -2.88 -2.87 -13.22
N ASP A 94 -2.01 -2.12 -12.58
CA ASP A 94 -0.56 -2.23 -12.74
C ASP A 94 -0.05 -3.62 -12.35
N LEU A 95 -0.57 -4.23 -11.29
CA LEU A 95 -0.20 -5.58 -10.86
C LEU A 95 -0.82 -6.65 -11.75
N ALA A 96 -2.10 -6.50 -12.10
CA ALA A 96 -2.78 -7.44 -12.98
C ALA A 96 -2.06 -7.59 -14.34
N LEU A 97 -1.58 -6.47 -14.90
CA LEU A 97 -0.82 -6.45 -16.15
C LEU A 97 0.51 -7.23 -16.09
N LEU A 98 1.07 -7.46 -14.90
CA LEU A 98 2.28 -8.28 -14.72
C LEU A 98 1.97 -9.77 -14.73
N ILE A 99 0.76 -10.15 -14.33
CA ILE A 99 0.30 -11.55 -14.29
C ILE A 99 -0.13 -11.99 -15.68
N GLY A 100 -0.99 -11.20 -16.35
CA GLY A 100 -1.49 -11.54 -17.67
C GLY A 100 -2.63 -10.63 -18.11
N LYS A 101 -3.00 -10.71 -19.41
CA LYS A 101 -4.06 -9.86 -19.99
C LYS A 101 -5.45 -10.20 -19.48
N ASP A 102 -5.66 -11.43 -19.01
CA ASP A 102 -6.94 -11.95 -18.57
C ASP A 102 -7.13 -11.80 -17.04
N GLN A 103 -6.16 -11.23 -16.33
CA GLN A 103 -6.26 -10.98 -14.89
C GLN A 103 -7.15 -9.78 -14.62
N ASP A 104 -8.22 -10.00 -13.84
CA ASP A 104 -9.09 -8.93 -13.37
C ASP A 104 -8.34 -7.97 -12.43
N PHE A 105 -8.78 -6.71 -12.44
CA PHE A 105 -8.26 -5.66 -11.56
C PHE A 105 -9.38 -4.80 -10.98
N GLN A 106 -9.07 -4.11 -9.90
CA GLN A 106 -9.95 -3.20 -9.19
C GLN A 106 -9.60 -1.73 -9.46
N THR A 107 -10.58 -0.84 -9.35
CA THR A 107 -10.29 0.60 -9.26
C THR A 107 -9.57 0.91 -7.94
N THR A 108 -8.98 2.11 -7.82
CA THR A 108 -8.35 2.53 -6.57
C THR A 108 -9.31 2.46 -5.39
N GLU A 109 -10.55 2.93 -5.57
CA GLU A 109 -11.58 2.93 -4.52
C GLU A 109 -12.01 1.51 -4.15
N ASP A 110 -12.25 0.64 -5.14
CA ASP A 110 -12.65 -0.75 -4.87
C ASP A 110 -11.55 -1.53 -4.13
N PHE A 111 -10.29 -1.29 -4.50
CA PHE A 111 -9.15 -1.93 -3.84
C PHE A 111 -9.00 -1.43 -2.40
N LEU A 112 -9.12 -0.11 -2.16
CA LEU A 112 -9.13 0.45 -0.80
C LEU A 112 -10.28 -0.07 0.06
N ALA A 113 -11.49 -0.19 -0.50
CA ALA A 113 -12.64 -0.79 0.19
C ALA A 113 -12.38 -2.26 0.54
N THR A 114 -11.79 -3.04 -0.38
CA THR A 114 -11.42 -4.44 -0.13
C THR A 114 -10.41 -4.55 1.02
N LEU A 115 -9.42 -3.64 1.06
CA LEU A 115 -8.43 -3.60 2.15
C LEU A 115 -9.06 -3.24 3.49
N ASP A 116 -9.98 -2.27 3.54
CA ASP A 116 -10.70 -1.89 4.75
C ASP A 116 -11.52 -3.07 5.30
N GLU A 117 -12.31 -3.74 4.45
CA GLU A 117 -13.08 -4.91 4.86
C GLU A 117 -12.20 -6.03 5.43
N ASN A 118 -11.05 -6.30 4.79
CA ASN A 118 -10.12 -7.33 5.23
C ASN A 118 -9.41 -6.94 6.53
N LEU A 119 -9.07 -5.66 6.70
CA LEU A 119 -8.49 -5.13 7.93
C LEU A 119 -9.46 -5.24 9.10
N GLN A 120 -10.73 -4.83 8.91
CA GLN A 120 -11.76 -4.95 9.94
C GLN A 120 -11.96 -6.40 10.38
N LYS A 121 -12.01 -7.36 9.44
CA LYS A 121 -12.08 -8.79 9.74
C LYS A 121 -10.87 -9.25 10.56
N LYS A 122 -9.67 -8.84 10.20
CA LYS A 122 -8.43 -9.21 10.90
C LYS A 122 -8.38 -8.63 12.31
N MET A 123 -8.82 -7.38 12.48
CA MET A 123 -8.84 -6.70 13.77
C MET A 123 -9.96 -7.20 14.71
N ALA A 124 -11.07 -7.74 14.17
CA ALA A 124 -12.17 -8.27 14.95
C ALA A 124 -11.91 -9.68 15.53
N GLN A 125 -10.90 -10.39 15.04
CA GLN A 125 -10.50 -11.73 15.53
C GLN A 125 -9.58 -11.67 16.76
N ARG A 126 -9.52 -10.50 17.42
CA ARG A 126 -8.61 -10.18 18.52
C ARG A 126 -9.29 -10.31 19.88
#